data_AF-A0A0R4IBI5-F1
#
_entry.id   AF-A0A0R4IBI5-F1
#
_cell.length_a   1.000
_cell.length_b   1.000
_cell.length_c   1.000
_cell.angle_alpha   90.00
_cell.angle_beta   90.00
_cell.angle_gamma   90.00
#
_symmetry.space_group_name_H-M   'P 1'
#
loop_
_entity.id
_entity.type
_entity.pdbx_description
1 polymer ?
#
loop_
_entity_poly.entity_id
_entity_poly.type
_entity_poly.pdbx_seq_one_letter_code
_entity_poly.pdbx_strand_id
1 'polypeptide(L)'
;MAQFVQLAAVLSLCLLAAVVNAQDNGPVQNTYGEQVCTHYTDSGNILLDGTRFFDLMRFEFGGDIQTLTPMVTQQWMQDADTDHDNRLNFVECSLVVQRVHESVHRPPQI
;
A
#
# COMPACT_ATOMS: atom_id res chain seq x y z
N MET A 1 -42.30 -5.71 -38.97
CA MET A 1 -41.42 -4.76 -38.28
C MET A 1 -40.99 -5.24 -36.88
N ALA A 2 -40.90 -6.55 -36.61
CA ALA A 2 -40.62 -7.07 -35.26
C ALA A 2 -39.19 -7.60 -35.05
N GLN A 3 -38.43 -7.89 -36.12
CA GLN A 3 -37.07 -8.46 -36.01
C GLN A 3 -35.98 -7.42 -35.75
N PHE A 4 -36.18 -6.16 -36.16
CA PHE A 4 -35.19 -5.10 -35.93
C PHE A 4 -35.18 -4.57 -34.49
N VAL A 5 -36.29 -4.75 -33.75
CA VAL A 5 -36.39 -4.27 -32.35
C VAL A 5 -35.58 -5.15 -31.40
N GLN A 6 -35.42 -6.45 -31.68
CA GLN A 6 -34.66 -7.35 -30.82
C GLN A 6 -33.15 -7.12 -30.91
N LEU A 7 -32.62 -6.68 -32.05
CA LEU A 7 -31.20 -6.39 -32.23
C LEU A 7 -30.74 -5.16 -31.42
N ALA A 8 -31.59 -4.13 -31.28
CA ALA A 8 -31.25 -2.95 -30.50
C ALA A 8 -31.18 -3.23 -28.98
N ALA A 9 -32.02 -4.13 -28.47
CA ALA A 9 -32.05 -4.48 -27.05
C ALA A 9 -30.77 -5.23 -26.61
N VAL A 10 -30.23 -6.11 -27.46
CA VAL A 10 -29.00 -6.87 -27.14
C VAL A 10 -27.77 -5.97 -27.17
N LEU A 11 -27.69 -5.03 -28.12
CA LEU A 11 -26.60 -4.06 -28.20
C LEU A 11 -26.57 -3.09 -27.00
N SER A 12 -27.75 -2.71 -26.48
CA SER A 12 -27.83 -1.86 -25.29
C SER A 12 -27.42 -2.61 -24.00
N LEU A 13 -27.71 -3.91 -23.91
CA LEU A 13 -27.27 -4.74 -22.77
C LEU A 13 -25.74 -4.95 -22.74
N CYS A 14 -25.10 -5.09 -23.90
CA CYS A 14 -23.63 -5.25 -23.98
C CYS A 14 -22.87 -3.98 -23.54
N LEU A 15 -23.42 -2.80 -23.80
CA LEU A 15 -22.81 -1.54 -23.38
C LEU A 15 -22.90 -1.34 -21.86
N LEU A 16 -23.98 -1.77 -21.22
CA LEU A 16 -24.12 -1.73 -19.76
C LEU A 16 -23.14 -2.68 -19.06
N ALA A 17 -22.91 -3.87 -19.59
CA ALA A 17 -21.93 -4.81 -19.03
C ALA A 17 -20.48 -4.28 -19.12
N ALA A 18 -20.14 -3.56 -20.20
CA ALA A 18 -18.83 -2.93 -20.34
C ALA A 18 -18.63 -1.75 -19.37
N VAL A 19 -19.68 -0.95 -19.11
CA VAL A 19 -19.59 0.17 -18.16
C VAL A 19 -19.54 -0.32 -16.70
N VAL A 20 -20.23 -1.40 -16.35
CA VAL A 20 -20.17 -1.98 -15.00
C VAL A 20 -18.79 -2.60 -14.71
N ASN A 21 -18.11 -3.17 -15.69
CA ASN A 21 -16.72 -3.65 -15.53
C ASN A 21 -15.66 -2.53 -15.58
N ALA A 22 -15.99 -1.36 -16.13
CA ALA A 22 -15.06 -0.24 -16.21
C ALA A 22 -15.15 0.73 -15.01
N GLN A 23 -16.16 0.57 -14.14
CA GLN A 23 -16.34 1.40 -12.95
C GLN A 23 -15.53 0.94 -11.72
N ASP A 24 -14.74 -0.13 -11.83
CA ASP A 24 -13.81 -0.56 -10.78
C ASP A 24 -12.40 0.05 -10.93
N ASN A 25 -12.30 1.21 -11.58
CA ASN A 25 -11.11 2.06 -11.56
C ASN A 25 -11.45 3.36 -10.82
N GLY A 26 -11.91 3.24 -9.59
CA GLY A 26 -11.69 4.33 -8.63
C GLY A 26 -10.20 4.67 -8.57
N PRO A 27 -9.80 5.87 -8.14
CA PRO A 27 -8.37 6.15 -7.93
C PRO A 27 -7.81 5.03 -7.07
N VAL A 28 -6.78 4.31 -7.56
CA VAL A 28 -6.11 3.24 -6.82
C VAL A 28 -5.75 3.84 -5.46
N GLN A 29 -6.49 3.45 -4.43
CA GLN A 29 -6.24 3.97 -3.09
C GLN A 29 -4.96 3.31 -2.62
N ASN A 30 -3.85 4.01 -2.78
CA ASN A 30 -2.58 3.61 -2.23
C ASN A 30 -2.78 3.28 -0.76
N THR A 31 -2.26 2.14 -0.34
CA THR A 31 -2.19 1.76 1.08
C THR A 31 -1.43 2.83 1.87
N TYR A 32 -1.65 2.88 3.18
CA TYR A 32 -0.91 3.84 4.02
C TYR A 32 0.60 3.65 3.88
N GLY A 33 1.06 2.39 3.82
CA GLY A 33 2.45 2.05 3.53
C GLY A 33 2.97 2.69 2.24
N GLU A 34 2.24 2.55 1.13
CA GLU A 34 2.63 3.15 -0.15
C GLU A 34 2.64 4.68 -0.09
N GLN A 35 1.67 5.29 0.60
CA GLN A 35 1.60 6.76 0.75
C GLN A 35 2.83 7.30 1.48
N VAL A 36 3.20 6.71 2.61
CA VAL A 36 4.38 7.09 3.38
C VAL A 36 5.65 6.83 2.57
N CYS A 37 5.82 5.60 2.08
CA CYS A 37 7.06 5.19 1.42
C CYS A 37 7.30 5.89 0.08
N THR A 38 6.25 6.40 -0.59
CA THR A 38 6.42 7.25 -1.78
C THR A 38 7.30 8.45 -1.49
N HIS A 39 7.14 9.11 -0.33
CA HIS A 39 7.97 10.26 0.02
C HIS A 39 9.41 9.85 0.33
N TYR A 40 9.61 8.83 1.16
CA TYR A 40 10.95 8.50 1.68
C TYR A 40 11.83 7.82 0.63
N THR A 41 11.22 7.08 -0.29
CA THR A 41 11.93 6.40 -1.39
C THR A 41 12.01 7.24 -2.66
N ASP A 42 11.51 8.48 -2.65
CA ASP A 42 11.36 9.32 -3.85
C ASP A 42 10.67 8.54 -4.99
N SER A 43 9.46 8.06 -4.73
CA SER A 43 8.67 7.21 -5.65
C SER A 43 9.41 5.95 -6.13
N GLY A 44 10.25 5.37 -5.27
CA GLY A 44 11.02 4.15 -5.55
C GLY A 44 12.40 4.35 -6.19
N ASN A 45 12.88 5.59 -6.35
CA ASN A 45 14.21 5.88 -6.86
C ASN A 45 15.34 5.66 -5.84
N ILE A 46 15.00 5.60 -4.55
CA ILE A 46 15.94 5.55 -3.43
C ILE A 46 15.63 4.34 -2.54
N LEU A 47 16.68 3.61 -2.18
CA LEU A 47 16.63 2.56 -1.17
C LEU A 47 16.88 3.13 0.23
N LEU A 48 16.11 2.69 1.23
CA LEU A 48 16.25 3.13 2.62
C LEU A 48 17.25 2.25 3.36
N ASP A 49 18.31 2.84 3.91
CA ASP A 49 19.15 2.16 4.90
C ASP A 49 18.50 2.17 6.30
N GLY A 50 19.09 1.44 7.25
CA GLY A 50 18.55 1.34 8.60
C GLY A 50 18.43 2.69 9.33
N THR A 51 19.29 3.67 9.03
CA THR A 51 19.20 5.01 9.62
C THR A 51 17.97 5.74 9.10
N ARG A 52 17.80 5.80 7.76
CA ARG A 52 16.65 6.45 7.13
C ARG A 52 15.34 5.76 7.48
N PHE A 53 15.35 4.43 7.56
CA PHE A 53 14.17 3.68 7.96
C PHE A 53 13.80 3.94 9.43
N PHE A 54 14.78 4.01 10.34
CA PHE A 54 14.50 4.39 11.73
C PHE A 54 13.91 5.81 11.83
N ASP A 55 14.45 6.78 11.09
CA ASP A 55 13.92 8.15 11.06
C ASP A 55 12.48 8.20 10.55
N LEU A 56 12.15 7.47 9.47
CA LEU A 56 10.79 7.30 8.97
C LEU A 56 9.88 6.77 10.08
N MET A 57 10.23 5.63 10.69
CA MET A 57 9.39 5.00 11.71
C MET A 57 9.21 5.89 12.93
N ARG A 58 10.25 6.64 13.32
CA ARG A 58 10.19 7.59 14.42
C ARG A 58 9.27 8.77 14.12
N PHE A 59 9.29 9.26 12.89
CA PHE A 59 8.43 10.38 12.49
C PHE A 59 6.95 9.95 12.43
N GLU A 60 6.67 8.82 11.77
CA GLU A 60 5.29 8.36 11.56
C GLU A 60 4.67 7.73 12.81
N PHE A 61 5.45 6.99 13.62
CA PHE A 61 4.91 6.18 14.72
C PHE A 61 5.54 6.44 16.09
N GLY A 62 6.49 7.38 16.20
CA GLY A 62 7.18 7.65 17.46
C GLY A 62 6.26 8.14 18.58
N GLY A 63 5.10 8.70 18.23
CA GLY A 63 4.06 9.07 19.19
C GLY A 63 3.26 7.89 19.73
N ASP A 64 3.12 6.83 18.93
CA ASP A 64 2.27 5.68 19.26
C ASP A 64 3.07 4.50 19.84
N ILE A 65 4.34 4.35 19.44
CA ILE A 65 5.20 3.22 19.81
C ILE A 65 6.27 3.69 20.80
N GLN A 66 5.97 3.62 22.10
CA GLN A 66 6.92 4.03 23.16
C GLN A 66 8.22 3.21 23.18
N THR A 67 8.19 1.96 22.70
CA THR A 67 9.36 1.06 22.66
C THR A 67 10.10 1.12 21.32
N LEU A 68 9.81 2.10 20.47
CA LEU A 68 10.49 2.26 19.19
C LEU A 68 11.96 2.60 19.43
N THR A 69 12.84 1.67 19.07
CA THR A 69 14.29 1.82 19.18
C THR A 69 14.94 1.44 17.86
N PRO A 70 16.17 1.90 17.60
CA PRO A 70 16.91 1.50 16.40
C PRO A 70 17.03 -0.02 16.24
N MET A 71 17.14 -0.75 17.34
CA MET A 71 17.21 -2.21 17.32
C MET A 71 15.89 -2.85 16.85
N VAL A 72 14.75 -2.34 17.30
CA VAL A 72 13.43 -2.85 16.88
C VAL A 72 13.20 -2.56 15.40
N THR A 73 13.51 -1.36 14.93
CA THR A 73 13.37 -1.03 13.51
C THR A 73 14.35 -1.82 12.64
N GLN A 74 15.55 -2.09 13.13
CA GLN A 74 16.51 -2.96 12.42
C GLN A 74 15.98 -4.38 12.26
N GLN A 75 15.30 -4.93 13.28
CA GLN A 75 14.66 -6.23 13.17
C GLN A 75 13.54 -6.22 12.13
N TRP A 76 12.65 -5.22 12.16
CA TRP A 76 11.59 -5.10 11.17
C TRP A 76 12.12 -4.93 9.74
N MET A 77 13.22 -4.21 9.60
CA MET A 77 13.91 -4.07 8.32
C MET A 77 14.41 -5.44 7.84
N GLN A 78 15.08 -6.22 8.69
CA GLN A 78 15.56 -7.56 8.33
C GLN A 78 14.43 -8.53 7.98
N ASP A 79 13.27 -8.41 8.64
CA ASP A 79 12.10 -9.25 8.36
C ASP A 79 11.42 -8.89 7.03
N ALA A 80 11.61 -7.65 6.55
CA ALA A 80 10.99 -7.13 5.33
C ALA A 80 11.94 -7.10 4.11
N ASP A 81 13.25 -7.06 4.35
CA ASP A 81 14.33 -7.10 3.36
C ASP A 81 14.41 -8.51 2.75
N THR A 82 13.66 -8.69 1.66
CA THR A 82 13.48 -9.98 1.00
C THR A 82 14.62 -10.33 0.05
N ASP A 83 15.32 -9.32 -0.47
CA ASP A 83 16.49 -9.51 -1.33
C ASP A 83 17.82 -9.55 -0.54
N HIS A 84 17.76 -9.28 0.78
CA HIS A 84 18.85 -9.35 1.75
C HIS A 84 19.99 -8.37 1.45
N ASP A 85 19.67 -7.19 0.92
CA ASP A 85 20.64 -6.15 0.59
C ASP A 85 20.94 -5.17 1.75
N ASN A 86 20.28 -5.36 2.90
CA ASN A 86 20.29 -4.47 4.06
C ASN A 86 19.80 -3.05 3.77
N ARG A 87 18.89 -2.93 2.80
CA ARG A 87 18.13 -1.73 2.47
C ARG A 87 16.67 -2.13 2.25
N LEU A 88 15.80 -1.14 2.14
CA LEU A 88 14.40 -1.37 1.76
C LEU A 88 14.10 -0.61 0.48
N ASN A 89 13.63 -1.33 -0.52
CA ASN A 89 13.02 -0.72 -1.69
C ASN A 89 11.59 -0.23 -1.37
N PHE A 90 10.93 0.39 -2.34
CA PHE A 90 9.57 0.91 -2.18
C PHE A 90 8.57 -0.15 -1.71
N VAL A 91 8.64 -1.37 -2.27
CA VAL A 91 7.71 -2.45 -1.95
C VAL A 91 7.92 -2.94 -0.52
N GLU A 92 9.17 -3.18 -0.13
CA GLU A 92 9.51 -3.68 1.20
C GLU A 92 9.19 -2.65 2.28
N CYS A 93 9.52 -1.38 2.03
CA CYS A 93 9.12 -0.26 2.88
C CYS A 93 7.60 -0.22 3.06
N SER A 94 6.84 -0.29 1.97
CA SER A 94 5.38 -0.17 2.01
C SER A 94 4.76 -1.31 2.83
N LEU A 95 5.27 -2.53 2.67
CA LEU A 95 4.80 -3.69 3.43
C LEU A 95 5.05 -3.55 4.93
N VAL A 96 6.25 -3.15 5.34
CA VAL A 96 6.58 -3.02 6.77
C VAL A 96 5.83 -1.87 7.42
N VAL A 97 5.73 -0.71 6.75
CA VAL A 97 4.99 0.46 7.26
C VAL A 97 3.50 0.14 7.38
N GLN A 98 2.91 -0.52 6.37
CA GLN A 98 1.52 -0.94 6.42
C GLN A 98 1.26 -1.89 7.59
N ARG A 99 2.13 -2.89 7.79
CA ARG A 99 2.01 -3.85 8.90
C ARG A 99 2.08 -3.15 10.25
N VAL A 100 3.01 -2.20 10.42
CA VAL A 100 3.16 -1.46 11.67
C VAL A 100 1.94 -0.56 11.91
N HIS A 101 1.48 0.17 10.90
CA HIS A 101 0.28 0.98 10.98
C HIS A 101 -0.94 0.16 11.43
N GLU A 102 -1.14 -1.02 10.83
CA GLU A 102 -2.22 -1.93 11.24
C GLU A 102 -2.04 -2.45 12.66
N SER A 103 -0.82 -2.73 13.09
CA SER A 103 -0.56 -3.23 14.46
C SER A 103 -0.86 -2.17 15.53
N VAL A 104 -0.64 -0.90 15.23
CA VAL A 104 -0.86 0.22 16.15
C VAL A 104 -2.34 0.62 16.21
N HIS A 105 -3.04 0.58 15.08
CA HIS A 105 -4.41 1.08 14.97
C HIS A 105 -5.49 -0.01 15.02
N ARG A 106 -5.13 -1.29 15.00
CA ARG A 106 -6.12 -2.36 15.15
C ARG A 106 -6.67 -2.33 16.58
N PRO A 107 -7.99 -2.20 16.77
CA PRO A 107 -8.57 -2.28 18.10
C PRO A 107 -8.29 -3.66 18.70
N PRO A 108 -8.02 -3.77 20.02
CA PRO A 108 -7.82 -5.05 20.67
C PRO A 108 -9.05 -5.93 20.39
N GLN A 109 -8.81 -7.09 19.78
CA GLN A 109 -9.86 -8.08 19.55
C GLN A 109 -10.16 -8.72 20.92
N ILE A 110 -11.18 -8.19 21.58
CA ILE A 110 -11.71 -8.65 22.87
C ILE A 110 -12.67 -9.81 22.64
#